data_AF-A0A0F8YI73-F1
#
_entry.id   AF-A0A0F8YI73-F1
#
_cell.length_a   1.000
_cell.length_b   1.000
_cell.length_c   1.000
_cell.angle_alpha   90.00
_cell.angle_beta   90.00
_cell.angle_gamma   90.00
#
_symmetry.space_group_name_H-M   'P 1'
#
loop_
_entity.id
_entity.type
_entity.pdbx_description
1 polymer ?
#
loop_
_entity_poly.entity_id
_entity_poly.type
_entity_poly.pdbx_seq_one_letter_code
_entity_poly.pdbx_strand_id
1 'polypeptide(L)'
;MARELQGDGKAVFVFFIGAIITIVFLASIADNIFTQTNTASNTNLTVTVLAINTSLAIEGRDLIAEISIINSTNISLEFQGLILSDGILNGVKTVTLTANDSAVDLVGDEVNISYTYNPNGYIDSAGGRSIAALILIIGALAILVFGIVVFIKNGTLGRLMSKTRGN
;
A
#
# COMPACT_ATOMS: atom_id res chain seq x y z
N MET A 1 -6.11 -47.54 -8.45
CA MET A 1 -5.33 -46.88 -7.39
C MET A 1 -4.01 -46.28 -7.87
N ALA A 2 -2.98 -47.03 -8.29
CA ALA A 2 -1.67 -46.43 -8.63
C ALA A 2 -1.69 -45.39 -9.79
N ARG A 3 -2.56 -45.59 -10.81
CA ARG A 3 -2.76 -44.63 -11.91
C ARG A 3 -3.57 -43.38 -11.52
N GLU A 4 -4.28 -43.40 -10.39
CA GLU A 4 -5.06 -42.25 -9.90
C GLU A 4 -4.16 -41.31 -9.09
N LEU A 5 -3.30 -41.87 -8.23
CA LEU A 5 -2.23 -41.13 -7.55
C LEU A 5 -1.28 -40.42 -8.54
N GLN A 6 -1.03 -40.98 -9.73
CA GLN A 6 -0.20 -40.34 -10.75
C GLN A 6 -0.89 -39.17 -11.47
N GLY A 7 -2.22 -39.16 -11.58
CA GLY A 7 -2.97 -38.04 -12.19
C GLY A 7 -3.12 -36.89 -11.22
N ASP A 8 -3.57 -37.20 -10.00
CA ASP A 8 -3.76 -36.20 -8.94
C ASP A 8 -2.42 -35.59 -8.50
N GLY A 9 -1.34 -36.39 -8.41
CA GLY A 9 -0.01 -35.87 -8.13
C GLY A 9 0.47 -34.85 -9.16
N LYS A 10 0.18 -35.07 -10.46
CA LYS A 10 0.50 -34.10 -11.52
C LYS A 10 -0.37 -32.84 -11.44
N ALA A 11 -1.67 -33.00 -11.17
CA ALA A 11 -2.59 -31.87 -11.04
C ALA A 11 -2.19 -30.96 -9.85
N VAL A 12 -1.89 -31.57 -8.70
CA VAL A 12 -1.43 -30.85 -7.50
C VAL A 12 -0.10 -30.14 -7.78
N PHE A 13 0.86 -30.82 -8.39
CA PHE A 13 2.17 -30.22 -8.71
C PHE A 13 2.06 -29.02 -9.67
N VAL A 14 1.27 -29.16 -10.74
CA VAL A 14 1.04 -28.08 -11.72
C VAL A 14 0.29 -26.90 -11.08
N PHE A 15 -0.71 -27.19 -10.25
CA PHE A 15 -1.41 -26.14 -9.50
C PHE A 15 -0.46 -25.41 -8.56
N PHE A 16 0.39 -26.13 -7.83
CA PHE A 16 1.30 -25.54 -6.85
C PHE A 16 2.30 -24.58 -7.50
N ILE A 17 2.93 -24.99 -8.61
CA ILE A 17 3.85 -24.13 -9.36
C ILE A 17 3.11 -22.91 -9.93
N GLY A 18 1.96 -23.13 -10.59
CA GLY A 18 1.19 -22.03 -11.17
C GLY A 18 0.69 -21.03 -10.12
N ALA A 19 0.24 -21.54 -8.97
CA ALA A 19 -0.23 -20.72 -7.85
C ALA A 19 0.92 -19.89 -7.25
N ILE A 20 2.08 -20.49 -6.99
CA ILE A 20 3.24 -19.75 -6.44
C ILE A 20 3.63 -18.61 -7.37
N ILE A 21 3.81 -18.88 -8.66
CA ILE A 21 4.21 -17.86 -9.63
C ILE A 21 3.18 -16.72 -9.64
N THR A 22 1.89 -17.06 -9.69
CA THR A 22 0.83 -16.05 -9.76
C THR A 22 0.74 -15.24 -8.47
N ILE A 23 0.86 -15.87 -7.29
CA ILE A 23 0.83 -15.20 -5.99
C ILE A 23 2.00 -14.22 -5.85
N VAL A 24 3.21 -14.58 -6.29
CA VAL A 24 4.38 -13.69 -6.23
C VAL A 24 4.14 -12.43 -7.07
N PHE A 25 3.62 -12.56 -8.28
CA PHE A 25 3.28 -11.38 -9.10
C PHE A 25 2.11 -10.58 -8.52
N LEU A 26 1.07 -11.26 -8.04
CA LEU A 26 -0.10 -10.58 -7.47
C LEU A 26 0.25 -9.84 -6.18
N ALA A 27 1.15 -10.36 -5.36
CA ALA A 27 1.62 -9.69 -4.14
C ALA A 27 2.27 -8.34 -4.45
N SER A 28 3.20 -8.30 -5.41
CA SER A 28 3.84 -7.04 -5.82
C SER A 28 2.84 -6.02 -6.39
N ILE A 29 1.85 -6.49 -7.16
CA ILE A 29 0.77 -5.63 -7.67
C ILE A 29 -0.12 -5.14 -6.52
N ALA A 30 -0.42 -6.01 -5.55
CA ALA A 30 -1.23 -5.68 -4.37
C ALA A 30 -0.58 -4.61 -3.52
N ASP A 31 0.72 -4.70 -3.27
CA ASP A 31 1.46 -3.70 -2.51
C ASP A 31 1.40 -2.33 -3.19
N ASN A 32 1.63 -2.28 -4.50
CA ASN A 32 1.52 -1.04 -5.28
C ASN A 32 0.10 -0.45 -5.21
N ILE A 33 -0.93 -1.27 -5.42
CA ILE A 33 -2.32 -0.82 -5.37
C ILE A 33 -2.67 -0.35 -3.95
N PHE A 34 -2.20 -1.04 -2.92
CA PHE A 34 -2.45 -0.65 -1.54
C PHE A 34 -1.87 0.73 -1.24
N THR A 35 -0.61 0.98 -1.61
CA THR A 35 0.03 2.30 -1.46
C THR A 35 -0.69 3.36 -2.29
N GLN A 36 -1.17 3.04 -3.49
CA GLN A 36 -1.85 4.01 -4.36
C GLN A 36 -3.30 4.32 -3.94
N THR A 37 -3.92 3.51 -3.10
CA THR A 37 -5.36 3.63 -2.76
C THR A 37 -5.62 4.00 -1.31
N ASN A 38 -4.65 3.80 -0.42
CA ASN A 38 -4.78 4.11 0.99
C ASN A 38 -3.92 5.31 1.40
N THR A 39 -4.41 6.02 2.40
CA THR A 39 -3.67 7.08 3.08
C THR A 39 -2.70 6.46 4.07
N ALA A 40 -1.56 7.09 4.29
CA ALA A 40 -0.59 6.68 5.31
C ALA A 40 -0.58 7.71 6.44
N SER A 41 -0.17 7.27 7.63
CA SER A 41 0.06 8.16 8.76
C SER A 41 1.46 7.96 9.31
N ASN A 42 2.10 9.07 9.65
CA ASN A 42 3.31 9.09 10.44
C ASN A 42 2.94 9.45 11.88
N THR A 43 3.47 8.69 12.83
CA THR A 43 3.28 8.93 14.26
C THR A 43 4.63 9.16 14.92
N ASN A 44 4.74 10.27 15.65
CA ASN A 44 5.92 10.62 16.41
C ASN A 44 7.22 10.66 15.56
N LEU A 45 7.13 11.17 14.32
CA LEU A 45 8.28 11.32 13.44
C LEU A 45 9.17 12.45 13.98
N THR A 46 10.38 12.11 14.42
CA THR A 46 11.36 13.10 14.89
C THR A 46 12.00 13.82 13.70
N VAL A 47 11.92 15.16 13.73
CA VAL A 47 12.42 16.05 12.68
C VAL A 47 13.16 17.21 13.33
N THR A 48 14.32 17.56 12.79
CA THR A 48 15.06 18.76 13.20
C THR A 48 14.50 19.99 12.50
N VAL A 49 14.14 21.01 13.28
CA VAL A 49 13.62 22.27 12.76
C VAL A 49 14.75 23.04 12.04
N LEU A 50 14.52 23.38 10.78
CA LEU A 50 15.46 24.17 9.99
C LEU A 50 15.41 25.66 10.36
N ALA A 51 16.25 26.47 9.71
CA ALA A 51 16.23 27.92 9.88
C ALA A 51 14.85 28.53 9.56
N ILE A 52 14.54 29.66 10.18
CA ILE A 52 13.31 30.42 9.90
C ILE A 52 13.14 30.70 8.40
N ASN A 53 11.89 30.67 7.95
CA ASN A 53 11.48 30.85 6.56
C ASN A 53 12.09 29.83 5.57
N THR A 54 12.52 28.67 6.09
CA THR A 54 12.91 27.53 5.26
C THR A 54 11.92 26.38 5.44
N SER A 55 11.70 25.65 4.35
CA SER A 55 10.81 24.50 4.31
C SER A 55 11.63 23.22 4.19
N LEU A 56 11.36 22.26 5.07
CA LEU A 56 11.87 20.90 5.00
C LEU A 56 10.84 20.01 4.32
N ALA A 57 11.24 19.25 3.30
CA ALA A 57 10.41 18.18 2.78
C ALA A 57 10.36 17.02 3.78
N ILE A 58 9.16 16.58 4.10
CA ILE A 58 8.88 15.40 4.90
C ILE A 58 8.08 14.40 4.06
N GLU A 59 7.96 13.17 4.54
CA GLU A 59 7.32 12.10 3.78
C GLU A 59 5.87 12.44 3.42
N GLY A 60 5.47 12.07 2.20
CA GLY A 60 4.12 12.26 1.71
C GLY A 60 4.00 13.34 0.64
N ARG A 61 2.93 13.23 -0.14
CA ARG A 61 2.61 14.12 -1.27
C ARG A 61 1.60 15.18 -0.90
N ASP A 62 0.48 14.76 -0.30
CA ASP A 62 -0.60 15.66 0.13
C ASP A 62 -0.88 15.48 1.61
N LEU A 63 -1.08 16.58 2.31
CA LEU A 63 -1.50 16.59 3.70
C LEU A 63 -3.03 16.44 3.77
N ILE A 64 -3.53 15.51 4.59
CA ILE A 64 -4.96 15.23 4.70
C ILE A 64 -5.53 15.76 6.01
N ALA A 65 -5.03 15.26 7.14
CA ALA A 65 -5.60 15.53 8.45
C ALA A 65 -4.64 15.16 9.59
N GLU A 66 -5.00 15.61 10.80
CA GLU A 66 -4.33 15.38 12.08
C GLU A 66 -2.89 15.89 12.14
N ILE A 67 -2.70 17.21 12.13
CA ILE A 67 -1.39 17.78 12.44
C ILE A 67 -1.25 17.78 13.95
N SER A 68 -0.32 17.00 14.49
CA SER A 68 0.15 17.19 15.86
C SER A 68 1.65 17.39 15.82
N ILE A 69 2.10 18.57 16.24
CA ILE A 69 3.51 18.89 16.39
C ILE A 69 3.76 18.99 17.88
N ILE A 70 4.53 18.07 18.43
CA ILE A 70 4.87 18.03 19.86
C ILE A 70 6.38 18.08 20.04
N ASN A 71 6.86 18.68 21.12
CA ASN A 71 8.28 18.59 21.48
C ASN A 71 8.59 17.27 22.22
N SER A 72 9.86 17.06 22.55
CA SER A 72 10.35 15.91 23.35
C SER A 72 9.69 15.76 24.73
N THR A 73 9.00 16.79 25.22
CA THR A 73 8.25 16.79 26.49
C THR A 73 6.73 16.62 26.31
N ASN A 74 6.25 16.27 25.10
CA ASN A 74 4.83 16.11 24.74
C ASN A 74 3.98 17.38 24.85
N ILE A 75 4.60 18.56 24.71
CA ILE A 75 3.89 19.83 24.67
C ILE A 75 3.57 20.16 23.20
N SER A 76 2.33 20.53 22.91
CA SER A 76 1.93 20.97 21.56
C SER A 76 2.64 22.27 21.17
N LEU A 77 3.24 22.25 19.99
CA LEU A 77 3.96 23.36 19.35
C LEU A 77 3.17 23.96 18.18
N GLU A 78 1.91 23.58 17.98
CA GLU A 78 1.06 24.05 16.85
C GLU A 78 0.93 25.58 16.78
N PHE A 79 1.16 26.28 17.89
CA PHE A 79 1.13 27.75 17.97
C PHE A 79 2.52 28.40 18.06
N GLN A 80 3.61 27.61 18.02
CA GLN A 80 4.98 28.10 18.15
C GLN A 80 5.67 28.33 16.80
N GLY A 81 4.88 28.61 15.76
CA GLY A 81 5.42 29.02 14.46
C GLY A 81 5.85 27.90 13.52
N LEU A 82 5.58 26.65 13.87
CA LEU A 82 5.78 25.50 12.99
C LEU A 82 4.51 25.22 12.18
N ILE A 83 4.64 25.22 10.86
CA ILE A 83 3.53 25.07 9.93
C ILE A 83 3.77 23.81 9.10
N LEU A 84 2.82 22.87 9.14
CA LEU A 84 2.77 21.73 8.24
C LEU A 84 1.83 22.07 7.07
N SER A 85 2.33 21.97 5.84
CA SER A 85 1.54 22.26 4.65
C SER A 85 2.00 21.40 3.47
N ASP A 86 1.10 21.05 2.56
CA ASP A 86 1.50 20.51 1.26
C ASP A 86 1.92 21.64 0.30
N GLY A 87 2.98 21.41 -0.46
CA GLY A 87 3.55 22.39 -1.37
C GLY A 87 4.39 21.72 -2.46
N ILE A 88 4.90 22.53 -3.39
CA ILE A 88 5.84 22.05 -4.40
C ILE A 88 7.24 22.42 -3.95
N LEU A 89 8.07 21.42 -3.66
CA LEU A 89 9.49 21.60 -3.38
C LEU A 89 10.29 20.85 -4.44
N ASN A 90 11.24 21.55 -5.09
CA ASN A 90 12.08 20.98 -6.16
C ASN A 90 11.28 20.32 -7.31
N GLY A 91 10.11 20.87 -7.64
CA GLY A 91 9.27 20.39 -8.75
C GLY A 91 8.40 19.17 -8.43
N VAL A 92 8.41 18.68 -7.19
CA VAL A 92 7.57 17.57 -6.73
C VAL A 92 6.63 18.06 -5.64
N LYS A 93 5.37 17.64 -5.70
CA LYS A 93 4.40 17.92 -4.61
C LYS A 93 4.77 17.07 -3.40
N THR A 94 4.98 17.71 -2.26
CA THR A 94 5.41 17.05 -1.03
C THR A 94 4.81 17.76 0.19
N VAL A 95 4.68 17.03 1.29
CA VAL A 95 4.38 17.64 2.58
C VAL A 95 5.64 18.34 3.07
N THR A 96 5.46 19.57 3.56
CA THR A 96 6.56 20.43 4.01
C THR A 96 6.31 20.89 5.43
N LEU A 97 7.37 20.93 6.22
CA LEU A 97 7.42 21.61 7.50
C LEU A 97 8.14 22.95 7.29
N THR A 98 7.46 24.05 7.61
CA THR A 98 8.02 25.40 7.51
C THR A 98 8.04 26.05 8.88
N ALA A 99 9.20 26.55 9.29
CA ALA A 99 9.35 27.37 10.49
C ALA A 99 9.17 28.84 10.12
N ASN A 100 8.25 29.55 10.76
CA ASN A 100 8.06 30.99 10.57
C ASN A 100 8.88 31.80 11.60
N ASP A 101 8.78 33.13 11.55
CA ASP A 101 9.55 34.03 12.43
C ASP A 101 9.27 33.83 13.93
N SER A 102 8.14 33.23 14.31
CA SER A 102 7.81 32.91 15.72
C SER A 102 8.48 31.64 16.23
N ALA A 103 9.09 30.83 15.37
CA ALA A 103 9.74 29.56 15.72
C ALA A 103 11.24 29.72 16.04
N VAL A 104 11.72 30.94 16.30
CA VAL A 104 13.16 31.23 16.44
C VAL A 104 13.85 30.41 17.53
N ASP A 105 13.13 30.15 18.64
CA ASP A 105 13.63 29.40 19.78
C ASP A 105 13.63 27.88 19.56
N LEU A 106 13.00 27.41 18.47
CA LEU A 106 12.91 26.00 18.11
C LEU A 106 13.91 25.61 17.01
N VAL A 107 14.60 26.57 16.39
CA VAL A 107 15.54 26.31 15.30
C VAL A 107 16.70 25.44 15.81
N GLY A 108 16.91 24.28 15.20
CA GLY A 108 17.93 23.31 15.61
C GLY A 108 17.45 22.29 16.65
N ASP A 109 16.25 22.46 17.22
CA ASP A 109 15.65 21.47 18.11
C ASP A 109 14.96 20.35 17.33
N GLU A 110 14.85 19.19 17.99
CA GLU A 110 14.08 18.06 17.51
C GLU A 110 12.63 18.16 17.96
N VAL A 111 11.72 18.10 16.99
CA VAL A 111 10.27 18.06 17.22
C VAL A 111 9.70 16.76 16.67
N ASN A 112 8.67 16.26 17.32
CA ASN A 112 7.95 15.08 16.88
C ASN A 112 6.67 15.50 16.18
N ILE A 113 6.46 14.95 14.99
CA ILE A 113 5.33 15.31 14.13
C ILE A 113 4.51 14.06 13.87
N SER A 114 3.19 14.17 14.03
CA SER A 114 2.24 13.16 13.61
C SER A 114 1.28 13.78 12.59
N TYR A 115 1.05 13.08 11.48
CA TYR A 115 0.18 13.54 10.39
C TYR A 115 -0.26 12.41 9.48
N THR A 116 -1.44 12.59 8.87
CA THR A 116 -1.96 11.71 7.82
C THR A 116 -1.77 12.36 6.45
N TYR A 117 -1.23 11.58 5.50
CA TYR A 117 -0.86 12.03 4.18
C TYR A 117 -1.23 11.04 3.07
N ASN A 118 -1.33 11.54 1.85
CA ASN A 118 -1.36 10.72 0.64
C ASN A 118 0.08 10.36 0.24
N PRO A 119 0.43 9.07 0.13
CA PRO A 119 1.76 8.66 -0.30
C PRO A 119 2.02 9.02 -1.77
N ASN A 120 3.29 8.91 -2.18
CA ASN A 120 3.67 9.12 -3.56
C ASN A 120 2.98 8.09 -4.48
N GLY A 121 2.37 8.58 -5.56
CA GLY A 121 1.59 7.75 -6.50
C GLY A 121 0.12 7.53 -6.11
N TYR A 122 -0.35 8.10 -5.00
CA TYR A 122 -1.76 8.00 -4.60
C TYR A 122 -2.73 8.47 -5.70
N ILE A 123 -3.83 7.75 -5.88
CA ILE A 123 -4.85 8.04 -6.89
C ILE A 123 -5.91 8.94 -6.25
N ASP A 124 -5.96 10.21 -6.65
CA ASP A 124 -6.88 11.21 -6.07
C ASP A 124 -8.35 10.93 -6.40
N SER A 125 -8.59 10.37 -7.58
CA SER A 125 -9.95 10.01 -8.03
C SER A 125 -10.45 8.77 -7.30
N ALA A 126 -11.60 8.89 -6.63
CA ALA A 126 -12.28 7.77 -6.00
C ALA A 126 -12.56 6.62 -6.99
N GLY A 127 -12.95 6.94 -8.23
CA GLY A 127 -13.16 5.95 -9.28
C GLY A 127 -11.89 5.18 -9.64
N GLY A 128 -10.76 5.88 -9.74
CA GLY A 128 -9.46 5.25 -10.02
C GLY A 128 -9.05 4.28 -8.90
N ARG A 129 -9.29 4.65 -7.63
CA ARG A 129 -9.03 3.77 -6.48
C ARG A 129 -9.90 2.50 -6.52
N SER A 130 -11.18 2.63 -6.83
CA SER A 130 -12.08 1.47 -6.96
C SER A 130 -11.65 0.54 -8.09
N ILE A 131 -11.23 1.07 -9.24
CA ILE A 131 -10.75 0.26 -10.36
C ILE A 131 -9.47 -0.48 -9.99
N ALA A 132 -8.53 0.18 -9.31
CA ALA A 132 -7.32 -0.46 -8.82
C ALA A 132 -7.63 -1.65 -7.89
N ALA A 133 -8.55 -1.48 -6.94
CA ALA A 133 -8.99 -2.58 -6.07
C ALA A 133 -9.63 -3.75 -6.85
N LEU A 134 -10.40 -3.46 -7.91
CA LEU A 134 -11.01 -4.50 -8.75
C LEU A 134 -9.98 -5.36 -9.48
N ILE A 135 -8.82 -4.81 -9.85
CA ILE A 135 -7.73 -5.58 -10.48
C ILE A 135 -7.29 -6.74 -9.58
N LEU A 136 -7.18 -6.51 -8.27
CA LEU A 136 -6.81 -7.56 -7.31
C LEU A 136 -7.87 -8.63 -7.20
N ILE A 137 -9.15 -8.24 -7.18
CA ILE A 137 -10.27 -9.18 -7.10
C ILE A 137 -10.33 -10.06 -8.34
N ILE A 138 -10.17 -9.47 -9.53
CA ILE A 138 -10.16 -10.22 -10.80
C ILE A 138 -8.94 -11.15 -10.86
N GLY A 139 -7.76 -10.70 -10.40
CA GLY A 139 -6.56 -11.53 -10.30
C GLY A 139 -6.74 -12.73 -9.36
N ALA A 140 -7.33 -12.51 -8.19
CA ALA A 140 -7.65 -13.58 -7.25
C ALA A 140 -8.65 -14.59 -7.84
N LEU A 141 -9.68 -14.11 -8.55
CA LEU A 141 -10.66 -14.97 -9.22
C LEU A 141 -10.01 -15.81 -10.34
N ALA A 142 -9.05 -15.24 -11.08
CA ALA A 142 -8.33 -15.97 -12.13
C ALA A 142 -7.54 -17.16 -11.57
N ILE A 143 -6.91 -17.03 -10.39
CA ILE A 143 -6.22 -18.13 -9.70
C ILE A 143 -7.20 -19.25 -9.34
N LEU A 144 -8.39 -18.89 -8.84
CA LEU A 144 -9.43 -19.85 -8.48
C LEU A 144 -9.91 -20.63 -9.72
N VAL A 145 -10.20 -19.92 -10.81
CA VAL A 145 -10.62 -20.55 -12.08
C VAL A 145 -9.52 -21.45 -12.63
N PHE A 146 -8.26 -20.99 -12.59
CA PHE A 146 -7.10 -21.80 -12.99
C PHE A 146 -7.03 -23.12 -12.20
N GLY A 147 -7.17 -23.05 -10.87
CA GLY A 147 -7.20 -24.24 -10.02
C GLY A 147 -8.30 -25.22 -10.43
N ILE A 148 -9.53 -24.74 -10.57
CA ILE A 148 -10.66 -25.56 -11.00
C ILE A 148 -10.36 -26.24 -12.34
N VAL A 149 -9.86 -25.50 -13.34
CA VAL A 149 -9.54 -26.05 -14.66
C VAL A 149 -8.45 -27.12 -14.60
N VAL A 150 -7.41 -26.93 -13.78
CA VAL A 150 -6.34 -27.92 -13.60
C VAL A 150 -6.88 -29.21 -12.98
N PHE A 151 -7.70 -29.11 -11.93
CA PHE A 151 -8.30 -30.28 -11.28
C PHE A 151 -9.33 -30.99 -12.16
N ILE A 152 -10.08 -30.27 -13.01
CA ILE A 152 -10.98 -30.87 -13.99
C ILE A 152 -10.19 -31.57 -15.10
N LYS A 153 -9.15 -30.96 -15.66
CA LYS A 153 -8.43 -31.56 -16.80
C LYS A 153 -7.48 -32.69 -16.42
N ASN A 154 -6.79 -32.55 -15.30
CA ASN A 154 -5.68 -33.44 -14.93
C ASN A 154 -5.97 -34.29 -13.68
N GLY A 155 -6.97 -33.93 -12.88
CA GLY A 155 -7.32 -34.60 -11.65
C GLY A 155 -8.50 -35.57 -11.76
N THR A 156 -8.78 -36.25 -10.65
CA THR A 156 -9.91 -37.18 -10.47
C THR A 156 -11.29 -36.53 -10.63
N LEU A 157 -11.39 -35.22 -10.44
CA LEU A 157 -12.63 -34.44 -10.51
C LEU A 157 -13.25 -34.45 -11.92
N GLY A 158 -12.45 -34.27 -12.98
CA GLY A 158 -12.97 -34.38 -14.35
C GLY A 158 -13.37 -35.79 -14.74
N ARG A 159 -12.68 -36.81 -14.19
CA ARG A 159 -13.07 -38.21 -14.40
C ARG A 159 -14.42 -38.52 -13.77
N LEU A 160 -14.67 -38.04 -12.55
CA LEU A 160 -15.98 -38.15 -11.91
C LEU A 160 -17.08 -37.50 -12.75
N MET A 161 -16.88 -36.26 -13.20
CA MET A 161 -17.85 -35.56 -14.04
C MET A 161 -18.09 -36.23 -15.39
N SER A 162 -17.06 -36.81 -16.01
CA SER A 162 -17.20 -37.55 -17.26
C SER A 162 -17.97 -38.88 -17.10
N LYS A 163 -17.81 -39.54 -15.94
CA LYS A 163 -18.43 -40.83 -15.65
C LYS A 163 -19.93 -40.70 -15.36
N THR A 164 -20.36 -39.58 -14.77
CA THR A 164 -21.79 -39.27 -14.54
C THR A 164 -22.50 -38.83 -15.82
N ARG A 165 -21.76 -38.36 -16.84
CA ARG A 165 -22.33 -37.86 -18.11
C ARG A 165 -22.38 -38.92 -19.22
N GLY A 166 -21.83 -40.11 -18.96
CA GLY A 166 -21.76 -41.24 -19.90
C GLY A 166 -22.75 -42.37 -19.62
N ASN A 167 -23.67 -42.18 -18.67
CA ASN A 167 -24.89 -42.97 -18.48
C ASN A 167 -26.10 -42.11 -18.85
#